data_AF-A0A814UK69-F1
#
_entry.id   AF-A0A814UK69-F1
#
_cell.length_a   1.000
_cell.length_b   1.000
_cell.length_c   1.000
_cell.angle_alpha   90.00
_cell.angle_beta   90.00
_cell.angle_gamma   90.00
#
_symmetry.space_group_name_H-M   'P 1'
#
loop_
_entity.id
_entity.type
_entity.pdbx_description
1 polymer ?
#
loop_
_entity_poly.entity_id
_entity_poly.type
_entity_poly.pdbx_seq_one_letter_code
_entity_poly.pdbx_strand_id
1 'polypeptide(L)'
;MNDTLISRVLSTIQYNQFLAGLSGGVVSSVILHPFDLVKIRFQVTETKSSIQNSSLPYRPRYTSLFDAFRTIYREKGLLHGLYQGVTPNVLGNGMSWGLYLFLYNTIDVLNTNEYKRKNLTLKDRIIYSTIAGVITISITNPIWVIKTRMCLQYSDSKSNVYYKNMFDCIRKIYKLEGMKAFYKGLTPGIFGTIHGTIQFVSYEQMKDFYVKTFHTTEFSTPVILMFSALSKLVAASTTYPYQVVRTRLQDQHQQYNGVLDVIKRTYSREGISGFYKGMVPALFRVVPACCITFVVYDSQPYSVVILDFNNDTRLDIAVASYGTSHIGVYFGYGNGSFMNQQIFSSGFNSHPFALAVGDIDNNNLTDIIATNDGYGNIDVLMKTC
;
A
#
# COMPACT_ATOMS: atom_id res chain seq x y z
N MET A 1 -16.10 21.82 -23.82
CA MET A 1 -15.28 22.27 -22.67
C MET A 1 -14.95 21.14 -21.70
N ASN A 2 -15.83 20.15 -21.48
CA ASN A 2 -15.52 18.99 -20.62
C ASN A 2 -14.58 17.97 -21.27
N ASP A 3 -14.68 17.74 -22.58
CA ASP A 3 -13.84 16.74 -23.28
C ASP A 3 -12.34 17.10 -23.28
N THR A 4 -12.03 18.41 -23.35
CA THR A 4 -10.65 18.92 -23.30
C THR A 4 -10.03 18.81 -21.91
N LEU A 5 -10.84 18.79 -20.86
CA LEU A 5 -10.36 18.66 -19.48
C LEU A 5 -10.13 17.19 -19.12
N ILE A 6 -11.05 16.33 -19.53
CA ILE A 6 -10.92 14.88 -19.38
C ILE A 6 -9.70 14.37 -20.16
N SER A 7 -9.51 14.81 -21.41
CA SER A 7 -8.34 14.42 -22.19
C SER A 7 -7.02 14.88 -21.54
N ARG A 8 -6.98 16.09 -20.97
CA ARG A 8 -5.81 16.64 -20.29
C ARG A 8 -5.49 15.93 -18.96
N VAL A 9 -6.51 15.52 -18.21
CA VAL A 9 -6.33 14.70 -17.01
C VAL A 9 -5.81 13.31 -17.40
N LEU A 10 -6.44 12.65 -18.39
CA LEU A 10 -6.05 11.32 -18.85
C LEU A 10 -4.63 11.29 -19.44
N SER A 11 -4.19 12.35 -20.12
CA SER A 11 -2.84 12.44 -20.68
C SER A 11 -1.75 12.65 -19.61
N THR A 12 -2.11 13.09 -18.40
CA THR A 12 -1.15 13.24 -17.30
C THR A 12 -0.98 11.96 -16.47
N ILE A 13 -1.87 10.98 -16.63
CA ILE A 13 -1.79 9.73 -15.87
C ILE A 13 -0.69 8.86 -16.48
N GLN A 14 0.42 8.70 -15.75
CA GLN A 14 1.41 7.67 -16.08
C GLN A 14 0.84 6.30 -15.72
N TYR A 15 0.18 5.67 -16.69
CA TYR A 15 -0.54 4.40 -16.51
C TYR A 15 0.32 3.29 -15.90
N ASN A 16 1.61 3.24 -16.24
CA ASN A 16 2.52 2.21 -15.74
C ASN A 16 2.80 2.37 -14.23
N GLN A 17 3.09 3.58 -13.77
CA GLN A 17 3.29 3.87 -12.34
C GLN A 17 2.00 3.66 -11.54
N PHE A 18 0.86 4.02 -12.12
CA PHE A 18 -0.45 3.78 -11.54
C PHE A 18 -0.73 2.28 -11.37
N LEU A 19 -0.51 1.48 -12.41
CA LEU A 19 -0.72 0.04 -12.40
C LEU A 19 0.24 -0.66 -11.43
N ALA A 20 1.51 -0.26 -11.39
CA ALA A 20 2.50 -0.79 -10.46
C ALA A 20 2.16 -0.46 -8.99
N GLY A 21 1.73 0.77 -8.71
CA GLY A 21 1.28 1.18 -7.37
C GLY A 21 0.02 0.44 -6.92
N LEU A 22 -0.94 0.26 -7.82
CA LEU A 22 -2.17 -0.49 -7.56
C LEU A 22 -1.88 -1.98 -7.34
N SER A 23 -1.07 -2.60 -8.20
CA SER A 23 -0.72 -4.02 -8.10
C SER A 23 0.07 -4.30 -6.83
N GLY A 24 1.10 -3.51 -6.51
CA GLY A 24 1.86 -3.63 -5.28
C GLY A 24 1.02 -3.43 -4.02
N GLY A 25 0.11 -2.45 -4.03
CA GLY A 25 -0.82 -2.19 -2.93
C GLY A 25 -1.80 -3.34 -2.70
N VAL A 26 -2.34 -3.93 -3.78
CA VAL A 26 -3.26 -5.07 -3.71
C VAL A 26 -2.53 -6.33 -3.27
N VAL A 27 -1.39 -6.67 -3.86
CA VAL A 27 -0.58 -7.87 -3.53
C VAL A 27 -0.15 -7.83 -2.06
N SER A 28 0.39 -6.69 -1.61
CA SER A 28 0.76 -6.48 -0.20
C SER A 28 -0.43 -6.63 0.74
N SER A 29 -1.61 -6.14 0.33
CA SER A 29 -2.84 -6.24 1.13
C SER A 29 -3.41 -7.65 1.22
N VAL A 30 -3.19 -8.51 0.22
CA VAL A 30 -3.57 -9.93 0.25
C VAL A 30 -2.62 -10.68 1.18
N ILE A 31 -1.31 -10.59 0.94
CA ILE A 31 -0.29 -11.31 1.71
C ILE A 31 -0.35 -10.95 3.20
N LEU A 32 -0.55 -9.67 3.50
CA LEU A 32 -0.55 -9.15 4.89
C LEU A 32 -1.94 -9.00 5.49
N HIS A 33 -2.97 -9.53 4.83
CA HIS A 33 -4.32 -9.55 5.37
C HIS A 33 -4.44 -10.25 6.74
N PRO A 34 -3.73 -11.36 7.02
CA PRO A 34 -3.81 -12.01 8.32
C PRO A 34 -3.42 -11.08 9.49
N PHE A 35 -2.43 -10.21 9.30
CA PHE A 35 -2.05 -9.20 10.30
C PHE A 35 -3.11 -8.10 10.46
N ASP A 36 -3.77 -7.68 9.38
CA ASP A 36 -4.88 -6.73 9.45
C ASP A 36 -6.05 -7.28 10.27
N LEU A 37 -6.40 -8.55 10.04
CA LEU A 37 -7.50 -9.19 10.75
C LEU A 37 -7.21 -9.27 12.25
N VAL A 38 -6.00 -9.73 12.62
CA VAL A 38 -5.59 -9.81 14.02
C VAL A 38 -5.56 -8.41 14.65
N LYS A 39 -5.01 -7.40 13.96
CA LYS A 39 -5.01 -6.01 14.40
C LYS A 39 -6.43 -5.51 14.72
N ILE A 40 -7.38 -5.66 13.80
CA ILE A 40 -8.77 -5.21 13.98
C ILE A 40 -9.41 -5.87 15.20
N ARG A 41 -9.19 -7.18 15.38
CA ARG A 41 -9.73 -7.91 16.55
C ARG A 41 -9.14 -7.38 17.86
N PHE A 42 -7.82 -7.17 17.93
CA PHE A 42 -7.17 -6.60 19.12
C PHE A 42 -7.65 -5.18 19.46
N GLN A 43 -7.89 -4.33 18.45
CA GLN A 43 -8.34 -2.95 18.65
C GLN A 43 -9.71 -2.85 19.35
N VAL A 44 -10.56 -3.86 19.14
CA VAL A 44 -11.95 -3.90 19.63
C VAL A 44 -12.09 -4.72 20.92
N THR A 45 -11.10 -5.53 21.30
CA THR A 45 -11.12 -6.28 22.57
C THR A 45 -10.94 -5.34 23.77
N GLU A 46 -11.91 -5.31 24.69
CA GLU A 46 -11.83 -4.54 25.94
C GLU A 46 -11.09 -5.34 27.04
N THR A 47 -10.20 -4.69 27.82
CA THR A 47 -9.38 -5.38 28.85
C THR A 47 -10.19 -5.67 30.12
N LYS A 48 -11.12 -4.78 30.47
CA LYS A 48 -11.89 -4.84 31.71
C LYS A 48 -13.36 -5.12 31.44
N SER A 49 -13.65 -6.32 30.96
CA SER A 49 -14.97 -6.92 31.18
C SER A 49 -14.80 -7.76 32.44
N SER A 50 -15.29 -7.22 33.56
CA SER A 50 -15.57 -8.00 34.76
C SER A 50 -16.43 -9.19 34.35
N ILE A 51 -16.14 -10.32 34.97
CA ILE A 51 -17.05 -11.46 35.11
C ILE A 51 -18.45 -10.89 35.46
N GLN A 52 -19.52 -11.44 34.89
CA GLN A 52 -20.94 -11.01 34.96
C GLN A 52 -21.39 -9.95 33.94
N ASN A 53 -21.72 -10.38 32.73
CA ASN A 53 -23.11 -10.39 32.27
C ASN A 53 -23.22 -11.06 30.89
N SER A 54 -23.89 -12.20 30.91
CA SER A 54 -24.18 -13.12 29.82
C SER A 54 -25.23 -12.53 28.85
N SER A 55 -24.78 -11.72 27.89
CA SER A 55 -25.58 -11.40 26.70
C SER A 55 -24.79 -10.86 25.50
N LEU A 56 -23.48 -10.64 25.63
CA LEU A 56 -22.64 -10.21 24.52
C LEU A 56 -22.06 -11.43 23.77
N PRO A 57 -22.01 -11.39 22.43
CA PRO A 57 -21.51 -12.49 21.61
C PRO A 57 -20.08 -12.87 22.02
N TYR A 58 -19.81 -14.18 22.05
CA TYR A 58 -18.53 -14.77 22.43
C TYR A 58 -17.37 -14.07 21.71
N ARG A 59 -16.61 -13.23 22.44
CA ARG A 59 -15.37 -12.62 21.94
C ARG A 59 -14.18 -13.41 22.46
N PRO A 60 -13.43 -14.13 21.62
CA PRO A 60 -12.20 -14.77 22.05
C PRO A 60 -11.19 -13.72 22.53
N ARG A 61 -10.66 -13.93 23.74
CA ARG A 61 -9.56 -13.13 24.27
C ARG A 61 -8.25 -13.71 23.78
N TYR A 62 -7.40 -12.85 23.25
CA TYR A 62 -6.06 -13.22 22.80
C TYR A 62 -5.03 -12.62 23.74
N THR A 63 -4.11 -13.46 24.22
CA THR A 63 -3.03 -13.03 25.13
C THR A 63 -1.84 -12.48 24.36
N SER A 64 -1.54 -13.08 23.21
CA SER A 64 -0.42 -12.72 22.35
C SER A 64 -0.82 -12.79 20.88
N LEU A 65 0.01 -12.21 20.01
CA LEU A 65 -0.18 -12.25 18.57
C LEU A 65 -0.18 -13.70 18.05
N PHE A 66 0.74 -14.54 18.53
CA PHE A 66 0.83 -15.95 18.13
C PHE A 66 -0.38 -16.77 18.63
N ASP A 67 -0.83 -16.50 19.86
CA ASP A 67 -2.05 -17.09 20.42
C ASP A 67 -3.29 -16.72 19.58
N ALA A 68 -3.38 -15.48 19.09
CA ALA A 68 -4.44 -15.07 18.17
C ALA A 68 -4.42 -15.85 16.86
N PHE A 69 -3.25 -15.94 16.21
CA PHE A 69 -3.11 -16.72 14.97
C PHE A 69 -3.48 -18.19 15.18
N ARG A 70 -2.98 -18.80 16.26
CA ARG A 70 -3.24 -20.20 16.59
C ARG A 70 -4.72 -20.46 16.86
N THR A 71 -5.37 -19.59 17.64
CA THR A 71 -6.79 -19.72 17.98
C THR A 71 -7.66 -19.58 16.73
N ILE A 72 -7.41 -18.57 15.90
CA ILE A 72 -8.16 -18.35 14.66
C ILE A 72 -7.99 -19.53 13.68
N TYR A 73 -6.76 -20.01 13.54
CA TYR A 73 -6.45 -21.18 12.72
C TYR A 73 -7.18 -22.43 13.21
N ARG A 74 -7.25 -22.65 14.53
CA ARG A 74 -7.95 -23.80 15.11
C ARG A 74 -9.47 -23.71 14.96
N GLU A 75 -10.06 -22.51 15.01
CA GLU A 75 -11.52 -22.32 14.91
C GLU A 75 -12.05 -22.41 13.48
N LYS A 76 -11.36 -21.82 12.49
CA LYS A 76 -11.87 -21.66 11.11
C LYS A 76 -10.88 -22.05 10.01
N GLY A 77 -9.69 -22.50 10.38
CA GLY A 77 -8.62 -22.79 9.41
C GLY A 77 -7.99 -21.53 8.80
N LEU A 78 -7.01 -21.75 7.93
CA LEU A 78 -6.18 -20.68 7.34
C LEU A 78 -6.97 -19.81 6.37
N LEU A 79 -7.61 -20.41 5.36
CA LEU A 79 -8.27 -19.67 4.28
C LEU A 79 -9.60 -19.02 4.70
N HIS A 80 -10.39 -19.66 5.56
CA HIS A 80 -11.68 -19.11 5.99
C HIS A 80 -11.57 -18.22 7.24
N GLY A 81 -10.59 -18.48 8.12
CA GLY A 81 -10.39 -17.70 9.33
C GLY A 81 -9.53 -16.45 9.10
N LEU A 82 -8.28 -16.64 8.68
CA LEU A 82 -7.29 -15.54 8.58
C LEU A 82 -7.55 -14.60 7.40
N TYR A 83 -8.23 -15.07 6.35
CA TYR A 83 -8.60 -14.28 5.17
C TYR A 83 -10.03 -13.71 5.22
N GLN A 84 -10.67 -13.74 6.39
CA GLN A 84 -12.01 -13.22 6.58
C GLN A 84 -12.05 -11.69 6.40
N GLY A 85 -12.73 -11.22 5.35
CA GLY A 85 -12.78 -9.79 5.00
C GLY A 85 -11.68 -9.36 4.01
N VAL A 86 -10.98 -10.29 3.37
CA VAL A 86 -9.99 -9.98 2.34
C VAL A 86 -10.60 -9.29 1.11
N THR A 87 -11.80 -9.70 0.68
CA THR A 87 -12.48 -9.13 -0.50
C THR A 87 -12.71 -7.62 -0.39
N PRO A 88 -13.38 -7.09 0.67
CA PRO A 88 -13.49 -5.64 0.82
C PRO A 88 -12.14 -4.97 1.08
N ASN A 89 -11.15 -5.67 1.63
CA ASN A 89 -9.80 -5.11 1.80
C ASN A 89 -9.11 -4.85 0.45
N VAL A 90 -9.15 -5.82 -0.47
CA VAL A 90 -8.55 -5.70 -1.80
C VAL A 90 -9.24 -4.63 -2.61
N LEU A 91 -10.58 -4.68 -2.68
CA LEU A 91 -11.38 -3.68 -3.37
C LEU A 91 -11.17 -2.28 -2.79
N GLY A 92 -11.16 -2.16 -1.46
CA GLY A 92 -10.94 -0.90 -0.76
C GLY A 92 -9.57 -0.30 -1.06
N ASN A 93 -8.49 -1.08 -0.97
CA ASN A 93 -7.14 -0.57 -1.25
C ASN A 93 -6.97 -0.17 -2.73
N GLY A 94 -7.41 -1.02 -3.67
CA GLY A 94 -7.34 -0.71 -5.09
C GLY A 94 -8.14 0.55 -5.46
N MET A 95 -9.38 0.65 -4.97
CA MET A 95 -10.24 1.82 -5.21
C MET A 95 -9.70 3.08 -4.53
N SER A 96 -9.20 2.99 -3.30
CA SER A 96 -8.60 4.13 -2.60
C SER A 96 -7.40 4.71 -3.34
N TRP A 97 -6.44 3.88 -3.77
CA TRP A 97 -5.29 4.37 -4.54
C TRP A 97 -5.71 4.93 -5.90
N GLY A 98 -6.62 4.24 -6.59
CA GLY A 98 -7.14 4.67 -7.88
C GLY A 98 -7.80 6.05 -7.82
N LEU A 99 -8.75 6.21 -6.90
CA LEU A 99 -9.46 7.48 -6.68
C LEU A 99 -8.53 8.58 -6.19
N TYR A 100 -7.62 8.26 -5.27
CA TYR A 100 -6.68 9.24 -4.73
C TYR A 100 -5.82 9.86 -5.84
N LEU A 101 -5.21 9.03 -6.69
CA LEU A 101 -4.37 9.52 -7.79
C LEU A 101 -5.19 10.30 -8.83
N PHE A 102 -6.37 9.80 -9.18
CA PHE A 102 -7.28 10.51 -10.09
C PHE A 102 -7.69 11.89 -9.55
N LEU A 103 -8.09 11.96 -8.28
CA LEU A 103 -8.52 13.20 -7.63
C LEU A 103 -7.35 14.17 -7.45
N TYR A 104 -6.18 13.67 -7.03
CA TYR A 104 -4.97 14.48 -6.91
C TYR A 104 -4.60 15.12 -8.26
N ASN A 105 -4.55 14.33 -9.32
CA ASN A 105 -4.25 14.82 -10.67
C ASN A 105 -5.31 15.82 -11.17
N THR A 106 -6.59 15.56 -10.90
CA THR A 106 -7.68 16.48 -11.28
C THR A 106 -7.54 17.82 -10.56
N ILE A 107 -7.30 17.80 -9.25
CA ILE A 107 -7.12 19.02 -8.44
C ILE A 107 -5.89 19.80 -8.91
N ASP A 108 -4.81 19.10 -9.25
CA ASP A 108 -3.58 19.71 -9.76
C ASP A 108 -3.80 20.35 -11.15
N VAL A 109 -4.44 19.65 -12.10
CA VAL A 109 -4.75 20.22 -13.44
C VAL A 109 -5.66 21.44 -13.33
N LEU A 110 -6.62 21.44 -12.40
CA LEU A 110 -7.57 22.53 -12.23
C LEU A 110 -6.95 23.81 -11.64
N ASN A 111 -5.98 23.66 -10.74
CA ASN A 111 -5.43 24.79 -9.99
C ASN A 111 -4.08 25.29 -10.52
N THR A 112 -3.42 24.52 -11.39
CA THR A 112 -2.04 24.79 -11.80
C THR A 112 -1.94 25.04 -13.31
N ASN A 113 -1.53 26.25 -13.71
CA ASN A 113 -1.07 26.52 -15.08
C ASN A 113 0.19 25.68 -15.38
N GLU A 114 0.45 25.30 -16.65
CA GLU A 114 1.61 24.47 -17.03
C GLU A 114 2.96 24.97 -16.46
N TYR A 115 3.12 26.29 -16.33
CA TYR A 115 4.30 26.93 -15.72
C TYR A 115 4.42 26.71 -14.20
N LYS A 116 3.32 26.74 -13.44
CA LYS A 116 3.33 26.51 -11.98
C LYS A 116 3.52 25.03 -11.62
N ARG A 117 3.26 24.10 -12.55
CA ARG A 117 3.30 22.65 -12.30
C ARG A 117 4.70 22.14 -11.99
N LYS A 118 5.73 22.76 -12.60
CA LYS A 118 7.13 22.45 -12.32
C LYS A 118 7.63 23.00 -10.97
N ASN A 119 6.98 24.03 -10.42
CA ASN A 119 7.40 24.74 -9.20
C ASN A 119 6.27 24.81 -8.15
N LEU A 120 5.57 23.69 -7.91
CA LEU A 120 4.56 23.62 -6.84
C LEU A 120 5.22 23.73 -5.47
N THR A 121 4.75 24.67 -4.66
CA THR A 121 5.21 24.82 -3.27
C THR A 121 4.84 23.58 -2.47
N LEU A 122 5.68 23.21 -1.49
CA LEU A 122 5.40 22.10 -0.58
C LEU A 122 4.01 22.19 0.08
N LYS A 123 3.58 23.42 0.42
CA LYS A 123 2.27 23.70 1.02
C LYS A 123 1.12 23.31 0.09
N ASP A 124 1.23 23.62 -1.20
CA ASP A 124 0.19 23.35 -2.20
C ASP A 124 0.02 21.84 -2.39
N ARG A 125 1.13 21.08 -2.45
CA ARG A 125 1.11 19.61 -2.55
C ARG A 125 0.41 18.96 -1.35
N ILE A 126 0.67 19.44 -0.13
CA ILE A 126 0.01 18.93 1.08
C ILE A 126 -1.48 19.25 1.06
N ILE A 127 -1.88 20.44 0.63
CA ILE A 127 -3.29 20.84 0.53
C ILE A 127 -4.02 19.96 -0.50
N TYR A 128 -3.48 19.80 -1.70
CA TYR A 128 -4.09 18.98 -2.75
C TYR A 128 -4.19 17.51 -2.34
N SER A 129 -3.13 16.97 -1.72
CA SER A 129 -3.11 15.62 -1.16
C SER A 129 -4.18 15.42 -0.08
N THR A 130 -4.36 16.41 0.80
CA THR A 130 -5.36 16.34 1.88
C THR A 130 -6.77 16.39 1.32
N ILE A 131 -7.05 17.29 0.37
CA ILE A 131 -8.38 17.38 -0.27
C ILE A 131 -8.70 16.09 -1.02
N ALA A 132 -7.77 15.59 -1.83
CA ALA A 132 -7.92 14.31 -2.54
C ALA A 132 -8.18 13.15 -1.54
N GLY A 133 -7.44 13.12 -0.43
CA GLY A 133 -7.61 12.13 0.63
C GLY A 133 -8.99 12.19 1.31
N VAL A 134 -9.49 13.40 1.60
CA VAL A 134 -10.82 13.61 2.23
C VAL A 134 -11.95 13.17 1.31
N ILE A 135 -11.89 13.51 0.02
CA ILE A 135 -12.88 13.07 -0.97
C ILE A 135 -12.81 11.55 -1.13
N THR A 136 -11.60 10.99 -1.23
CA THR A 136 -11.38 9.54 -1.34
C THR A 136 -11.95 8.78 -0.14
N ILE A 137 -11.70 9.24 1.09
CA ILE A 137 -12.24 8.55 2.27
C ILE A 137 -13.76 8.68 2.36
N SER A 138 -14.33 9.80 1.90
CA SER A 138 -15.79 10.01 1.86
C SER A 138 -16.47 9.02 0.91
N ILE A 139 -15.85 8.70 -0.22
CA ILE A 139 -16.35 7.70 -1.17
C ILE A 139 -16.08 6.27 -0.66
N THR A 140 -14.91 6.01 -0.09
CA THR A 140 -14.47 4.64 0.25
C THR A 140 -14.87 4.17 1.65
N ASN A 141 -15.35 5.05 2.55
CA ASN A 141 -15.71 4.69 3.93
C ASN A 141 -16.68 3.49 4.03
N PRO A 142 -17.72 3.36 3.18
CA PRO A 142 -18.59 2.19 3.19
C PRO A 142 -17.83 0.86 3.09
N ILE A 143 -16.82 0.79 2.22
CA ILE A 143 -15.99 -0.42 2.03
C ILE A 143 -15.20 -0.74 3.30
N TRP A 144 -14.67 0.29 3.97
CA TRP A 144 -13.94 0.11 5.22
C TRP A 144 -14.83 -0.38 6.37
N VAL A 145 -16.08 0.10 6.47
CA VAL A 145 -17.06 -0.40 7.45
C VAL A 145 -17.38 -1.87 7.19
N ILE A 146 -17.55 -2.26 5.93
CA ILE A 146 -17.80 -3.66 5.55
C ILE A 146 -16.60 -4.53 5.91
N LYS A 147 -15.38 -4.08 5.60
CA LYS A 147 -14.13 -4.77 5.99
C LYS A 147 -14.10 -5.04 7.48
N THR A 148 -14.27 -4.00 8.31
CA THR A 148 -14.17 -4.16 9.77
C THR A 148 -15.23 -5.11 10.33
N ARG A 149 -16.47 -5.02 9.86
CA ARG A 149 -17.56 -5.90 10.31
C ARG A 149 -17.35 -7.35 9.89
N MET A 150 -16.89 -7.58 8.66
CA MET A 150 -16.53 -8.92 8.22
C MET A 150 -15.39 -9.49 9.05
N CYS A 151 -14.33 -8.72 9.37
CA CYS A 151 -13.23 -9.20 10.22
C CYS A 151 -13.66 -9.48 11.69
N LEU A 152 -14.66 -8.75 12.19
CA LEU A 152 -15.19 -8.85 13.55
C LEU A 152 -16.32 -9.87 13.71
N GLN A 153 -16.72 -10.58 12.65
CA GLN A 153 -17.68 -11.66 12.80
C GLN A 153 -17.01 -12.89 13.42
N TYR A 154 -17.34 -13.13 14.69
CA TYR A 154 -17.06 -14.38 15.40
C TYR A 154 -18.10 -15.43 15.01
N SER A 155 -17.68 -16.68 14.84
CA SER A 155 -18.65 -17.78 14.66
C SER A 155 -19.09 -18.25 16.04
N ASP A 156 -20.39 -18.29 16.26
CA ASP A 156 -20.94 -19.01 17.41
C ASP A 156 -20.81 -20.53 17.16
N SER A 157 -20.78 -21.32 18.23
CA SER A 157 -20.56 -22.79 18.23
C SER A 157 -21.50 -23.60 17.30
N LYS A 158 -22.54 -22.98 16.72
CA LYS A 158 -23.43 -23.55 15.71
C LYS A 158 -23.18 -22.94 14.33
N SER A 159 -21.96 -23.01 13.79
CA SER A 159 -21.59 -22.90 12.34
C SER A 159 -22.23 -21.81 11.45
N ASN A 160 -23.01 -20.88 11.98
CA ASN A 160 -23.80 -19.93 11.23
C ASN A 160 -22.96 -18.67 11.02
N VAL A 161 -22.44 -18.57 9.81
CA VAL A 161 -21.72 -17.41 9.32
C VAL A 161 -22.72 -16.25 9.18
N TYR A 162 -22.61 -15.21 10.02
CA TYR A 162 -23.51 -14.05 10.00
C TYR A 162 -23.48 -13.30 8.67
N TYR A 163 -22.31 -13.11 8.06
CA TYR A 163 -22.17 -12.55 6.70
C TYR A 163 -21.57 -13.59 5.76
N LYS A 164 -22.37 -14.07 4.80
CA LYS A 164 -21.87 -15.06 3.82
C LYS A 164 -20.82 -14.44 2.89
N ASN A 165 -21.16 -13.27 2.35
CA ASN A 165 -20.37 -12.55 1.35
C ASN A 165 -20.43 -11.03 1.63
N MET A 166 -19.57 -10.27 0.95
CA MET A 166 -19.56 -8.80 1.01
C MET A 166 -20.94 -8.20 0.68
N PHE A 167 -21.63 -8.70 -0.36
CA PHE A 167 -22.95 -8.22 -0.74
C PHE A 167 -24.05 -8.51 0.30
N ASP A 168 -23.97 -9.66 0.98
CA ASP A 168 -24.87 -9.98 2.10
C ASP A 168 -24.62 -9.04 3.28
N CYS A 169 -23.35 -8.70 3.54
CA CYS A 169 -22.98 -7.70 4.54
C CYS A 169 -23.58 -6.33 4.21
N ILE A 170 -23.44 -5.85 2.97
CA ILE A 170 -24.03 -4.58 2.51
C ILE A 170 -25.55 -4.60 2.71
N ARG A 171 -26.23 -5.66 2.25
CA ARG A 171 -27.69 -5.78 2.34
C ARG A 171 -28.17 -5.75 3.80
N LYS A 172 -27.48 -6.45 4.70
CA LYS A 172 -27.82 -6.50 6.13
C LYS A 172 -27.57 -5.17 6.83
N ILE A 173 -26.45 -4.52 6.57
CA ILE A 173 -26.16 -3.18 7.13
C ILE A 173 -27.25 -2.19 6.69
N TYR A 174 -27.57 -2.18 5.39
CA TYR A 174 -28.59 -1.29 4.85
C TYR A 174 -29.97 -1.54 5.45
N LYS A 175 -30.39 -2.81 5.58
CA LYS A 175 -31.71 -3.15 6.15
C LYS A 175 -31.83 -2.95 7.65
N LEU A 176 -30.76 -3.19 8.43
CA LEU A 176 -30.82 -3.19 9.90
C LEU A 176 -30.45 -1.83 10.51
N GLU A 177 -29.52 -1.09 9.90
CA GLU A 177 -29.01 0.17 10.45
C GLU A 177 -29.18 1.38 9.52
N GLY A 178 -29.51 1.14 8.24
CA GLY A 178 -29.69 2.19 7.25
C GLY A 178 -28.37 2.79 6.72
N MET A 179 -28.49 3.84 5.93
CA MET A 179 -27.36 4.47 5.22
C MET A 179 -26.30 5.08 6.14
N LYS A 180 -26.71 5.59 7.31
CA LYS A 180 -25.79 6.25 8.27
C LYS A 180 -24.72 5.29 8.80
N ALA A 181 -24.99 3.98 8.82
CA ALA A 181 -24.05 2.98 9.31
C ALA A 181 -22.77 2.89 8.46
N PHE A 182 -22.87 3.09 7.13
CA PHE A 182 -21.73 3.05 6.22
C PHE A 182 -20.76 4.23 6.41
N TYR A 183 -21.19 5.28 7.12
CA TYR A 183 -20.38 6.46 7.42
C TYR A 183 -19.90 6.50 8.87
N LYS A 184 -20.12 5.41 9.65
CA LYS A 184 -19.49 5.26 10.96
C LYS A 184 -17.97 5.28 10.84
N GLY A 185 -17.33 6.06 11.70
CA GLY A 185 -15.88 6.26 11.69
C GLY A 185 -15.35 7.18 10.59
N LEU A 186 -16.21 7.89 9.84
CA LEU A 186 -15.76 8.88 8.85
C LEU A 186 -14.96 10.01 9.49
N THR A 187 -15.44 10.60 10.59
CA THR A 187 -14.75 11.71 11.30
C THR A 187 -13.32 11.34 11.70
N PRO A 188 -13.05 10.26 12.47
CA PRO A 188 -11.68 9.86 12.74
C PRO A 188 -10.93 9.40 11.48
N GLY A 189 -11.62 8.90 10.45
CA GLY A 189 -11.03 8.59 9.15
C GLY A 189 -10.47 9.82 8.42
N ILE A 190 -11.19 10.95 8.48
CA ILE A 190 -10.74 12.24 7.93
C ILE A 190 -9.51 12.74 8.70
N PHE A 191 -9.51 12.67 10.04
CA PHE A 191 -8.29 12.97 10.82
C PHE A 191 -7.11 12.07 10.43
N GLY A 192 -7.39 10.84 9.98
CA GLY A 192 -6.39 9.91 9.50
C GLY A 192 -5.62 10.37 8.25
N THR A 193 -6.13 11.33 7.47
CA THR A 193 -5.40 11.86 6.30
C THR A 193 -4.11 12.59 6.68
N ILE A 194 -4.02 13.07 7.93
CA ILE A 194 -2.82 13.69 8.51
C ILE A 194 -1.64 12.71 8.56
N HIS A 195 -1.89 11.40 8.55
CA HIS A 195 -0.84 10.37 8.55
C HIS A 195 0.21 10.60 7.45
N GLY A 196 -0.22 10.94 6.22
CA GLY A 196 0.69 11.19 5.11
C GLY A 196 1.61 12.40 5.37
N THR A 197 1.05 13.46 5.95
CA THR A 197 1.80 14.68 6.30
C THR A 197 2.85 14.40 7.36
N ILE A 198 2.51 13.64 8.41
CA ILE A 198 3.47 13.30 9.48
C ILE A 198 4.60 12.42 8.91
N GLN A 199 4.25 11.41 8.09
CA GLN A 199 5.25 10.57 7.45
C GLN A 199 6.22 11.40 6.60
N PHE A 200 5.69 12.30 5.76
CA PHE A 200 6.51 13.15 4.90
C PHE A 200 7.41 14.09 5.72
N VAL A 201 6.87 14.78 6.73
CA VAL A 201 7.65 15.69 7.57
C VAL A 201 8.76 14.95 8.31
N SER A 202 8.46 13.79 8.89
CA SER A 202 9.48 12.96 9.55
C SER A 202 10.55 12.49 8.56
N TYR A 203 10.17 12.11 7.33
CA TYR A 203 11.11 11.70 6.31
C TYR A 203 12.06 12.82 5.87
N GLU A 204 11.54 14.03 5.62
CA GLU A 204 12.37 15.18 5.25
C GLU A 204 13.29 15.61 6.40
N GLN A 205 12.82 15.59 7.66
CA GLN A 205 13.67 15.87 8.82
C GLN A 205 14.83 14.88 8.94
N MET A 206 14.60 13.60 8.65
CA MET A 206 15.64 12.59 8.67
C MET A 206 16.67 12.80 7.56
N LYS A 207 16.22 13.19 6.36
CA LYS A 207 17.11 13.58 5.25
C LYS A 207 17.94 14.80 5.59
N ASP A 208 17.31 15.86 6.08
CA ASP A 208 17.99 17.11 6.46
C ASP A 208 19.05 16.85 7.53
N PHE A 209 18.74 15.98 8.50
CA PHE A 209 19.69 15.55 9.52
C PHE A 209 20.88 14.81 8.87
N TYR A 210 20.62 13.86 7.98
CA TYR A 210 21.67 13.11 7.28
C TYR A 210 22.60 14.01 6.45
N VAL A 211 22.03 14.93 5.66
CA VAL A 211 22.80 15.90 4.85
C VAL A 211 23.68 16.77 5.75
N LYS A 212 23.17 17.22 6.90
CA LYS A 212 23.95 18.02 7.86
C LYS A 212 25.07 17.22 8.52
N THR A 213 24.88 15.93 8.77
CA THR A 213 25.88 15.07 9.43
C THR A 213 26.97 14.60 8.47
N PHE A 214 26.60 14.21 7.24
CA PHE A 214 27.52 13.58 6.28
C PHE A 214 27.96 14.51 5.14
N HIS A 215 27.44 15.74 5.06
CA HIS A 215 27.74 16.72 4.02
C HIS A 215 27.59 16.18 2.58
N THR A 216 26.67 15.24 2.38
CA THR A 216 26.41 14.60 1.08
C THR A 216 24.94 14.80 0.69
N THR A 217 24.71 15.09 -0.60
CA THR A 217 23.37 15.23 -1.19
C THR A 217 22.91 13.96 -1.91
N GLU A 218 23.81 12.99 -2.07
CA GLU A 218 23.52 11.69 -2.68
C GLU A 218 23.13 10.67 -1.60
N PHE A 219 21.98 10.02 -1.80
CA PHE A 219 21.47 9.02 -0.88
C PHE A 219 21.49 7.65 -1.53
N SER A 220 22.09 6.68 -0.85
CA SER A 220 22.01 5.27 -1.28
C SER A 220 20.58 4.73 -1.05
N THR A 221 20.09 3.89 -1.97
CA THR A 221 18.78 3.21 -1.90
C THR A 221 18.47 2.59 -0.54
N PRO A 222 19.38 1.86 0.15
CA PRO A 222 19.11 1.34 1.48
C PRO A 222 18.84 2.43 2.53
N VAL A 223 19.52 3.58 2.44
CA VAL A 223 19.32 4.72 3.35
C VAL A 223 17.95 5.35 3.09
N ILE A 224 17.58 5.55 1.82
CA ILE A 224 16.25 6.05 1.42
C ILE A 224 15.15 5.13 1.96
N LEU A 225 15.32 3.81 1.82
CA LEU A 225 14.37 2.82 2.33
C LEU A 225 14.30 2.82 3.85
N MET A 226 15.43 2.96 4.55
CA MET A 226 15.47 3.07 6.00
C MET A 226 14.69 4.29 6.48
N PHE A 227 14.89 5.46 5.86
CA PHE A 227 14.15 6.68 6.19
C PHE A 227 12.66 6.55 5.88
N SER A 228 12.30 5.93 4.75
CA SER A 228 10.91 5.65 4.39
C SER A 228 10.21 4.73 5.41
N ALA A 229 10.89 3.67 5.83
CA ALA A 229 10.37 2.74 6.83
C ALA A 229 10.23 3.40 8.21
N LEU A 230 11.26 4.10 8.68
CA LEU A 230 11.27 4.72 10.00
C LEU A 230 10.27 5.88 10.10
N SER A 231 10.16 6.73 9.08
CA SER A 231 9.13 7.77 9.02
C SER A 231 7.71 7.18 9.03
N LYS A 232 7.49 6.05 8.35
CA LYS A 232 6.20 5.34 8.38
C LYS A 232 5.89 4.75 9.75
N LEU A 233 6.88 4.26 10.49
CA LEU A 233 6.70 3.80 11.88
C LEU A 233 6.36 4.96 12.82
N VAL A 234 7.02 6.11 12.68
CA VAL A 234 6.71 7.32 13.46
C VAL A 234 5.28 7.77 13.18
N ALA A 235 4.91 7.93 11.91
CA ALA A 235 3.55 8.33 11.53
C ALA A 235 2.49 7.33 12.01
N ALA A 236 2.74 6.02 11.85
CA ALA A 236 1.84 4.99 12.32
C ALA A 236 1.68 5.02 13.83
N SER A 237 2.76 5.27 14.58
CA SER A 237 2.75 5.32 16.04
C SER A 237 1.99 6.54 16.57
N THR A 238 2.29 7.73 16.04
CA THR A 238 1.66 9.00 16.46
C THR A 238 0.16 9.01 16.14
N THR A 239 -0.23 8.47 15.00
CA THR A 239 -1.63 8.52 14.55
C THR A 239 -2.44 7.30 15.00
N TYR A 240 -1.84 6.33 15.67
CA TYR A 240 -2.54 5.10 16.03
C TYR A 240 -3.84 5.27 16.85
N PRO A 241 -3.95 6.23 17.81
CA PRO A 241 -5.17 6.43 18.58
C PRO A 241 -6.43 6.63 17.74
N TYR A 242 -6.34 7.34 16.60
CA TYR A 242 -7.51 7.55 15.74
C TYR A 242 -7.99 6.22 15.12
N GLN A 243 -7.06 5.30 14.83
CA GLN A 243 -7.38 4.01 14.20
C GLN A 243 -8.18 3.13 15.17
N VAL A 244 -7.84 3.14 16.46
CA VAL A 244 -8.60 2.42 17.49
C VAL A 244 -10.00 3.01 17.65
N VAL A 245 -10.10 4.34 17.72
CA VAL A 245 -11.41 5.01 17.82
C VAL A 245 -12.28 4.72 16.60
N ARG A 246 -11.69 4.77 15.40
CA ARG A 246 -12.37 4.44 14.14
C ARG A 246 -12.89 3.02 14.13
N THR A 247 -12.07 2.03 14.47
CA THR A 247 -12.48 0.62 14.44
C THR A 247 -13.52 0.28 15.50
N ARG A 248 -13.46 0.88 16.70
CA ARG A 248 -14.50 0.74 17.73
C ARG A 248 -15.85 1.34 17.29
N LEU A 249 -15.84 2.46 16.57
CA LEU A 249 -17.08 3.04 15.99
C LEU A 249 -17.69 2.16 14.89
N GLN A 250 -16.87 1.36 14.21
CA GLN A 250 -17.29 0.49 13.12
C GLN A 250 -17.68 -0.92 13.59
N ASP A 251 -17.42 -1.26 14.86
CA ASP A 251 -17.89 -2.49 15.49
C ASP A 251 -19.43 -2.53 15.53
N GLN A 252 -19.98 -3.70 15.23
CA GLN A 252 -21.43 -3.94 15.18
C GLN A 252 -22.00 -4.40 16.51
N HIS A 253 -21.16 -4.90 17.42
CA HIS A 253 -21.60 -5.51 18.68
C HIS A 253 -21.63 -4.52 19.85
N GLN A 254 -21.04 -3.33 19.68
CA GLN A 254 -21.04 -2.24 20.66
C GLN A 254 -21.62 -0.99 20.00
N GLN A 255 -22.60 -0.37 20.65
CA GLN A 255 -23.20 0.88 20.19
C GLN A 255 -22.56 2.04 20.95
N TYR A 256 -21.99 2.98 20.20
CA TYR A 256 -21.46 4.24 20.70
C TYR A 256 -22.21 5.41 20.07
N ASN A 257 -22.48 6.43 20.86
CA ASN A 257 -23.26 7.59 20.40
C ASN A 257 -22.43 8.54 19.52
N GLY A 258 -21.10 8.44 19.58
CA GLY A 258 -20.20 9.24 18.76
C GLY A 258 -18.73 9.08 19.12
N VAL A 259 -17.88 9.87 18.45
CA VAL A 259 -16.41 9.82 18.62
C VAL A 259 -16.00 10.13 20.06
N LEU A 260 -16.58 11.17 20.66
CA LEU A 260 -16.27 11.57 22.03
C LEU A 260 -16.68 10.52 23.06
N ASP A 261 -17.80 9.82 22.82
CA ASP A 261 -18.27 8.73 23.67
C ASP A 261 -17.27 7.55 23.64
N VAL A 262 -16.77 7.19 22.46
CA VAL A 262 -15.71 6.17 22.33
C VAL A 262 -14.44 6.58 23.07
N ILE A 263 -13.98 7.82 22.90
CA ILE A 263 -12.77 8.32 23.56
C ILE A 263 -12.94 8.27 25.08
N LYS A 264 -14.05 8.82 25.60
CA LYS A 264 -14.32 8.88 27.05
C LYS A 264 -14.43 7.48 27.66
N ARG A 265 -15.18 6.56 27.04
CA ARG A 265 -15.33 5.18 27.54
C ARG A 265 -14.02 4.40 27.45
N THR A 266 -13.26 4.57 26.37
CA THR A 266 -11.96 3.90 26.21
C THR A 266 -10.98 4.36 27.28
N TYR A 267 -10.88 5.68 27.50
CA TYR A 267 -10.01 6.23 28.54
C TYR A 267 -10.44 5.78 29.95
N SER A 268 -11.74 5.81 30.25
CA SER A 268 -12.25 5.41 31.57
C SER A 268 -12.09 3.91 31.87
N ARG A 269 -12.29 3.03 30.87
CA ARG A 269 -12.23 1.57 31.07
C ARG A 269 -10.81 1.01 30.97
N GLU A 270 -10.00 1.53 30.05
CA GLU A 270 -8.72 0.93 29.67
C GLU A 270 -7.53 1.87 29.86
N GLY A 271 -7.77 3.16 30.10
CA GLY A 271 -6.71 4.17 30.16
C GLY A 271 -6.09 4.45 28.79
N ILE A 272 -4.87 5.01 28.82
CA ILE A 272 -4.13 5.41 27.62
C ILE A 272 -3.73 4.20 26.78
N SER A 273 -3.42 3.06 27.41
CA SER A 273 -3.02 1.83 26.72
C SER A 273 -4.13 1.26 25.83
N GLY A 274 -5.40 1.55 26.13
CA GLY A 274 -6.55 1.18 25.28
C GLY A 274 -6.45 1.74 23.85
N PHE A 275 -5.92 2.96 23.69
CA PHE A 275 -5.74 3.61 22.40
C PHE A 275 -4.59 3.03 21.55
N TYR A 276 -3.75 2.18 22.14
CA TYR A 276 -2.60 1.55 21.48
C TYR A 276 -2.77 0.04 21.27
N LYS A 277 -3.99 -0.49 21.50
CA LYS A 277 -4.29 -1.91 21.28
C LYS A 277 -4.16 -2.32 19.82
N GLY A 278 -3.48 -3.43 19.57
CA GLY A 278 -3.20 -3.91 18.22
C GLY A 278 -2.03 -3.19 17.53
N MET A 279 -1.29 -2.34 18.24
CA MET A 279 -0.11 -1.67 17.66
C MET A 279 0.94 -2.69 17.22
N VAL A 280 1.19 -3.72 18.02
CA VAL A 280 2.17 -4.78 17.70
C VAL A 280 1.89 -5.41 16.32
N PRO A 281 0.71 -6.00 16.04
CA PRO A 281 0.43 -6.52 14.69
C PRO A 281 0.47 -5.44 13.60
N ALA A 282 0.14 -4.18 13.93
CA ALA A 282 0.24 -3.08 12.98
C ALA A 282 1.69 -2.76 12.58
N LEU A 283 2.63 -2.72 13.53
CA LEU A 283 4.04 -2.46 13.27
C LEU A 283 4.73 -3.64 12.59
N PHE A 284 4.42 -4.87 13.00
CA PHE A 284 4.91 -6.09 12.34
C PHE A 284 4.50 -6.17 10.87
N ARG A 285 3.36 -5.59 10.50
CA ARG A 285 2.93 -5.47 9.10
C ARG A 285 3.78 -4.49 8.29
N VAL A 286 4.34 -3.45 8.90
CA VAL A 286 5.02 -2.36 8.16
C VAL A 286 6.26 -2.88 7.45
N VAL A 287 7.11 -3.65 8.13
CA VAL A 287 8.38 -4.12 7.56
C VAL A 287 8.17 -5.01 6.33
N PRO A 288 7.38 -6.11 6.39
CA PRO A 288 7.07 -6.92 5.22
C PRO A 288 6.35 -6.14 4.12
N ALA A 289 5.46 -5.20 4.48
CA ALA A 289 4.78 -4.37 3.49
C ALA A 289 5.78 -3.52 2.70
N CYS A 290 6.77 -2.94 3.37
CA CYS A 290 7.84 -2.19 2.72
C CYS A 290 8.69 -3.09 1.82
N CYS A 291 9.06 -4.29 2.27
CA CYS A 291 9.80 -5.25 1.45
C CYS A 291 9.02 -5.68 0.20
N ILE A 292 7.73 -6.03 0.33
CA ILE A 292 6.88 -6.42 -0.81
C ILE A 292 6.74 -5.25 -1.79
N THR A 293 6.46 -4.05 -1.27
CA THR A 293 6.33 -2.86 -2.12
C THR A 293 7.65 -2.58 -2.85
N PHE A 294 8.79 -2.74 -2.16
CA PHE A 294 10.10 -2.62 -2.78
C PHE A 294 10.29 -3.64 -3.89
N VAL A 295 10.11 -4.95 -3.64
CA VAL A 295 10.28 -6.00 -4.66
C VAL A 295 9.34 -5.82 -5.86
N VAL A 296 8.08 -5.43 -5.62
CA VAL A 296 7.12 -5.16 -6.71
C VAL A 296 7.48 -3.89 -7.48
N TYR A 297 8.06 -2.89 -6.82
CA TYR A 297 8.51 -1.66 -7.49
C TYR A 297 9.83 -1.86 -8.24
N ASP A 298 10.72 -2.69 -7.71
CA ASP A 298 12.01 -3.05 -8.31
C ASP A 298 11.80 -3.86 -9.60
N SER A 299 10.76 -4.71 -9.64
CA SER A 299 10.37 -5.50 -10.81
C SER A 299 9.40 -4.77 -11.75
N GLN A 300 9.85 -3.66 -12.36
CA GLN A 300 9.12 -2.97 -13.42
C GLN A 300 9.81 -3.11 -14.78
N PRO A 301 9.55 -4.18 -15.55
CA PRO A 301 10.05 -4.29 -16.92
C PRO A 301 9.35 -3.25 -17.81
N TYR A 302 10.13 -2.37 -18.46
CA TYR A 302 9.59 -1.31 -19.34
C TYR A 302 9.88 -1.58 -20.82
N SER A 303 11.02 -2.18 -21.12
CA SER A 303 11.46 -2.44 -22.48
C SER A 303 12.00 -3.86 -22.59
N VAL A 304 11.67 -4.49 -23.71
CA VAL A 304 12.16 -5.80 -24.09
C VAL A 304 12.67 -5.73 -25.52
N VAL A 305 13.80 -6.36 -25.78
CA VAL A 305 14.37 -6.50 -27.12
C VAL A 305 14.72 -7.98 -27.33
N ILE A 306 14.51 -8.44 -28.55
CA ILE A 306 14.76 -9.82 -28.95
C ILE A 306 15.81 -9.79 -30.05
N LEU A 307 16.96 -10.41 -29.81
CA LEU A 307 18.02 -10.59 -30.80
C LEU A 307 18.93 -11.73 -30.37
N ASP A 308 19.78 -12.21 -31.28
CA ASP A 308 20.87 -13.11 -30.92
C ASP A 308 22.01 -12.29 -30.29
N PHE A 309 22.23 -12.44 -28.98
CA PHE A 309 23.26 -11.70 -28.26
C PHE A 309 24.55 -12.51 -28.10
N ASN A 310 24.51 -13.84 -28.23
CA ASN A 310 25.67 -14.72 -28.06
C ASN A 310 26.18 -15.34 -29.39
N ASN A 311 25.58 -14.96 -30.51
CA ASN A 311 25.87 -15.44 -31.86
C ASN A 311 25.70 -16.96 -32.01
N ASP A 312 24.72 -17.54 -31.30
CA ASP A 312 24.42 -18.97 -31.35
C ASP A 312 23.30 -19.35 -32.34
N THR A 313 22.86 -18.38 -33.15
CA THR A 313 21.76 -18.43 -34.13
C THR A 313 20.36 -18.60 -33.52
N ARG A 314 20.24 -18.45 -32.20
CA ARG A 314 18.97 -18.53 -31.47
C ARG A 314 18.62 -17.13 -30.96
N LEU A 315 17.31 -16.89 -30.82
CA LEU A 315 16.83 -15.62 -30.31
C LEU A 315 16.93 -15.59 -28.78
N ASP A 316 17.57 -14.55 -28.28
CA ASP A 316 17.67 -14.22 -26.86
C ASP A 316 16.77 -13.02 -26.53
N ILE A 317 16.54 -12.78 -25.24
CA ILE A 317 15.69 -11.69 -24.77
C ILE A 317 16.48 -10.81 -23.80
N ALA A 318 16.56 -9.51 -24.10
CA ALA A 318 17.05 -8.49 -23.17
C ALA A 318 15.87 -7.71 -22.59
N VAL A 319 15.86 -7.51 -21.27
CA VAL A 319 14.81 -6.80 -20.53
C VAL A 319 15.44 -5.68 -19.71
N ALA A 320 14.96 -4.46 -19.91
CA ALA A 320 15.25 -3.33 -19.03
C ALA A 320 14.14 -3.21 -17.99
N SER A 321 14.54 -3.29 -16.73
CA SER A 321 13.65 -3.07 -15.60
C SER A 321 13.93 -1.71 -14.99
N TYR A 322 13.02 -0.75 -15.19
CA TYR A 322 13.10 0.62 -14.68
C TYR A 322 13.27 0.66 -13.16
N GLY A 323 12.65 -0.27 -12.45
CA GLY A 323 12.78 -0.37 -10.99
C GLY A 323 14.19 -0.72 -10.52
N THR A 324 14.99 -1.36 -11.38
CA THR A 324 16.32 -1.88 -11.06
C THR A 324 17.44 -0.95 -11.57
N SER A 325 18.67 -1.33 -11.25
CA SER A 325 19.91 -0.71 -11.76
C SER A 325 20.62 -1.61 -12.79
N HIS A 326 19.89 -2.55 -13.39
CA HIS A 326 20.46 -3.63 -14.18
C HIS A 326 19.59 -4.00 -15.39
N ILE A 327 20.23 -4.57 -16.40
CA ILE A 327 19.60 -5.14 -17.59
C ILE A 327 19.73 -6.65 -17.53
N GLY A 328 18.62 -7.35 -17.73
CA GLY A 328 18.56 -8.80 -17.72
C GLY A 328 18.61 -9.38 -19.12
N VAL A 329 19.49 -10.34 -19.38
CA VAL A 329 19.54 -11.07 -20.66
C VAL A 329 19.22 -12.55 -20.41
N TYR A 330 18.31 -13.08 -21.20
CA TYR A 330 17.84 -14.46 -21.18
C TYR A 330 18.26 -15.15 -22.48
N PHE A 331 19.19 -16.10 -22.39
CA PHE A 331 19.68 -16.83 -23.57
C PHE A 331 18.70 -17.95 -23.97
N GLY A 332 18.34 -18.03 -25.25
CA GLY A 332 17.35 -18.95 -25.77
C GLY A 332 17.91 -20.32 -26.12
N TYR A 333 17.18 -21.41 -25.79
CA TYR A 333 17.55 -22.75 -26.25
C TYR A 333 17.03 -23.08 -27.66
N GLY A 334 16.25 -22.19 -28.29
CA GLY A 334 15.70 -22.36 -29.65
C GLY A 334 14.39 -23.17 -29.74
N ASN A 335 13.92 -23.71 -28.61
CA ASN A 335 12.66 -24.46 -28.47
C ASN A 335 11.58 -23.67 -27.70
N GLY A 336 11.79 -22.36 -27.51
CA GLY A 336 10.92 -21.50 -26.71
C GLY A 336 11.21 -21.50 -25.20
N SER A 337 12.21 -22.24 -24.72
CA SER A 337 12.72 -22.11 -23.34
C SER A 337 14.00 -21.27 -23.30
N PHE A 338 14.25 -20.65 -22.13
CA PHE A 338 15.37 -19.73 -21.89
C PHE A 338 16.18 -20.17 -20.67
N MET A 339 17.47 -19.84 -20.67
CA MET A 339 18.35 -19.96 -19.52
C MET A 339 17.98 -18.95 -18.42
N ASN A 340 18.43 -19.19 -17.19
CA ASN A 340 18.35 -18.20 -16.12
C ASN A 340 18.99 -16.87 -16.54
N GLN A 341 18.35 -15.78 -16.14
CA GLN A 341 18.77 -14.41 -16.45
C GLN A 341 20.24 -14.15 -16.06
N GLN A 342 21.03 -13.67 -17.01
CA GLN A 342 22.28 -12.98 -16.73
C GLN A 342 22.02 -11.49 -16.51
N ILE A 343 22.69 -10.91 -15.51
CA ILE A 343 22.44 -9.55 -15.05
C ILE A 343 23.64 -8.68 -15.40
N PHE A 344 23.41 -7.64 -16.20
CA PHE A 344 24.38 -6.62 -16.56
C PHE A 344 24.08 -5.33 -15.79
N SER A 345 25.10 -4.77 -15.12
CA SER A 345 24.91 -3.56 -14.32
C SER A 345 24.94 -2.32 -15.22
N SER A 346 23.87 -1.52 -15.20
CA SER A 346 23.80 -0.21 -15.84
C SER A 346 24.14 0.92 -14.87
N GLY A 347 24.89 0.63 -13.80
CA GLY A 347 25.23 1.62 -12.76
C GLY A 347 24.10 1.87 -11.76
N PHE A 348 24.48 2.26 -10.55
CA PHE A 348 23.57 2.39 -9.39
C PHE A 348 22.50 3.46 -9.63
N ASN A 349 21.21 3.13 -9.47
CA ASN A 349 20.08 4.06 -9.63
C ASN A 349 19.89 4.60 -11.07
N SER A 350 20.30 3.83 -12.08
CA SER A 350 20.20 4.19 -13.50
C SER A 350 18.77 4.18 -14.05
N HIS A 351 17.90 3.31 -13.56
CA HIS A 351 16.51 3.19 -14.02
C HIS A 351 16.40 3.08 -15.55
N PRO A 352 16.91 1.98 -16.16
CA PRO A 352 16.88 1.79 -17.60
C PRO A 352 15.42 1.68 -18.07
N PHE A 353 15.02 2.55 -19.00
CA PHE A 353 13.62 2.62 -19.45
C PHE A 353 13.42 2.16 -20.89
N ALA A 354 14.42 2.31 -21.75
CA ALA A 354 14.38 1.82 -23.13
C ALA A 354 15.70 1.16 -23.51
N LEU A 355 15.57 0.12 -24.34
CA LEU A 355 16.70 -0.60 -24.93
C LEU A 355 16.68 -0.43 -26.44
N ALA A 356 17.87 -0.30 -27.01
CA ALA A 356 18.13 -0.45 -28.43
C ALA A 356 19.31 -1.41 -28.61
N VAL A 357 19.38 -2.07 -29.76
CA VAL A 357 20.43 -3.04 -30.05
C VAL A 357 21.01 -2.79 -31.42
N GLY A 358 22.30 -3.04 -31.57
CA GLY A 358 23.03 -2.89 -32.83
C GLY A 358 24.52 -3.14 -32.61
N ASP A 359 25.22 -3.47 -33.68
CA ASP A 359 26.69 -3.51 -33.70
C ASP A 359 27.19 -2.06 -33.88
N ILE A 360 27.73 -1.46 -32.82
CA ILE A 360 28.09 -0.03 -32.81
C ILE A 360 29.58 0.15 -33.12
N ASP A 361 30.40 -0.83 -32.77
CA ASP A 361 31.86 -0.82 -32.96
C ASP A 361 32.33 -1.64 -34.17
N ASN A 362 31.41 -2.22 -34.95
CA ASN A 362 31.64 -3.08 -36.11
C ASN A 362 32.46 -4.35 -35.77
N ASN A 363 32.24 -4.93 -34.58
CA ASN A 363 32.93 -6.15 -34.15
C ASN A 363 32.16 -7.45 -34.50
N ASN A 364 31.03 -7.36 -35.21
CA ASN A 364 30.06 -8.44 -35.50
C ASN A 364 29.41 -9.07 -34.25
N LEU A 365 29.47 -8.40 -33.10
CA LEU A 365 28.73 -8.73 -31.90
C LEU A 365 27.63 -7.68 -31.68
N THR A 366 26.48 -8.13 -31.20
CA THR A 366 25.38 -7.22 -30.88
C THR A 366 25.65 -6.50 -29.56
N ASP A 367 25.71 -5.18 -29.59
CA ASP A 367 25.75 -4.34 -28.39
C ASP A 367 24.35 -3.97 -27.91
N ILE A 368 24.23 -3.73 -26.60
CA ILE A 368 22.99 -3.28 -25.97
C ILE A 368 23.16 -1.82 -25.55
N ILE A 369 22.30 -0.95 -26.06
CA ILE A 369 22.20 0.45 -25.66
C ILE A 369 21.02 0.59 -24.73
N ALA A 370 21.23 1.21 -23.57
CA ALA A 370 20.19 1.51 -22.62
C ALA A 370 20.11 3.01 -22.36
N THR A 371 18.90 3.54 -22.41
CA THR A 371 18.63 4.91 -21.96
C THR A 371 18.12 4.86 -20.53
N ASN A 372 18.77 5.64 -19.67
CA ASN A 372 18.57 5.65 -18.23
C ASN A 372 17.87 6.94 -17.81
N ASP A 373 16.75 6.82 -17.12
CA ASP A 373 16.02 8.01 -16.63
C ASP A 373 16.70 8.61 -15.40
N GLY A 374 17.36 7.79 -14.57
CA GLY A 374 17.89 8.20 -13.27
C GLY A 374 18.93 9.34 -13.36
N TYR A 375 19.84 9.25 -14.33
CA TYR A 375 20.87 10.27 -14.59
C TYR A 375 20.67 11.01 -15.91
N GLY A 376 19.64 10.67 -16.69
CA GLY A 376 19.45 11.19 -18.05
C GLY A 376 20.61 10.85 -18.98
N ASN A 377 21.26 9.70 -18.79
CA ASN A 377 22.39 9.25 -19.59
C ASN A 377 22.02 8.06 -20.50
N ILE A 378 22.95 7.71 -21.39
CA ILE A 378 22.87 6.53 -22.24
C ILE A 378 24.05 5.65 -21.85
N ASP A 379 23.77 4.42 -21.43
CA ASP A 379 24.79 3.41 -21.19
C ASP A 379 24.86 2.47 -22.39
N VAL A 380 26.08 2.16 -22.82
CA VAL A 380 26.34 1.16 -23.86
C VAL A 380 27.02 -0.03 -23.19
N LEU A 381 26.30 -1.14 -23.14
CA LEU A 381 26.84 -2.43 -22.72
C LEU A 381 27.50 -3.09 -23.92
N MET A 382 28.79 -2.81 -24.08
CA MET A 382 29.61 -3.46 -25.10
C MET A 382 30.07 -4.83 -24.62
N LYS A 383 30.01 -5.83 -25.51
CA LYS A 383 30.67 -7.11 -25.26
C LYS A 383 32.12 -7.01 -25.69
N THR A 384 33.02 -6.90 -24.72
CA THR A 384 34.46 -7.08 -24.97
C THR A 384 34.80 -8.57 -24.98
N CYS A 385 35.48 -9.03 -26.03
CA CYS A 385 35.93 -10.41 -26.22
C CYS A 385 36.64 -11.03 -25.01
#